data_AF-A0A9I9E3G3-F1
#
_entry.id   AF-A0A9I9E3G3-F1
#
_cell.length_a   1.000
_cell.length_b   1.000
_cell.length_c   1.000
_cell.angle_alpha   90.00
_cell.angle_beta   90.00
_cell.angle_gamma   90.00
#
_symmetry.space_group_name_H-M   'P 1'
#
loop_
_entity.id
_entity.type
_entity.pdbx_description
1 polymer ?
#
loop_
_entity_poly.entity_id
_entity_poly.type
_entity_poly.pdbx_seq_one_letter_code
_entity_poly.pdbx_strand_id
1 'polypeptide(L)' 'MNPLISTASVIVPGLGIRLASIGPGIGRGTAAGQAVEGIVRQPQAKEKIQGTLLLSNFNNL' A
#
# COMPACT_ATOMS: atom_id res chain seq x y z
N MET A 1 -2.42 36.46 6.66
CA MET A 1 -2.45 35.03 7.06
C MET A 1 -1.38 34.83 8.13
N ASN A 2 -1.67 34.13 9.23
CA ASN A 2 -0.66 33.90 10.28
C ASN A 2 0.34 32.81 9.78
N PRO A 3 1.65 33.11 9.70
CA PRO A 3 2.65 32.17 9.18
C PRO A 3 2.76 30.88 10.02
N LEU A 4 2.42 30.93 11.31
CA LEU A 4 2.39 29.75 12.17
C LEU A 4 1.31 28.76 11.74
N ILE A 5 0.12 29.27 11.38
CA ILE A 5 -1.01 28.44 10.92
C ILE A 5 -0.68 27.81 9.58
N SER A 6 -0.06 28.58 8.67
CA SER A 6 0.37 28.07 7.35
C SER A 6 1.40 26.95 7.47
N THR A 7 2.34 27.07 8.42
CA THR A 7 3.38 26.07 8.66
C THR A 7 2.80 24.82 9.33
N ALA A 8 1.95 24.99 10.33
CA ALA A 8 1.28 23.86 11.00
C ALA A 8 0.37 23.06 10.05
N SER A 9 -0.28 23.74 9.10
CA SER A 9 -1.19 23.13 8.12
C SER A 9 -0.53 22.10 7.19
N VAL A 10 0.79 22.14 7.01
CA VAL A 10 1.52 21.18 6.15
C VAL A 10 2.28 20.14 6.96
N ILE A 11 2.83 20.52 8.12
CA ILE A 11 3.64 19.63 8.95
C ILE A 11 2.76 18.56 9.61
N VAL A 12 1.61 18.94 10.17
CA VAL A 12 0.75 18.00 10.91
C VAL A 12 0.21 16.90 10.00
N PRO A 13 -0.39 17.19 8.81
CA PRO A 13 -0.83 16.14 7.90
C PRO A 13 0.34 15.34 7.33
N GLY A 14 1.47 15.99 7.02
CA GLY A 14 2.65 15.32 6.47
C GLY A 14 3.18 14.24 7.40
N LEU A 15 3.22 14.49 8.71
CA LEU A 15 3.62 13.49 9.70
C LEU A 15 2.57 12.39 9.86
N GLY A 16 1.29 12.75 9.92
CA GLY A 16 0.19 11.79 10.02
C GLY A 16 0.18 10.79 8.86
N ILE A 17 0.34 11.28 7.62
CA ILE A 17 0.36 10.45 6.41
C ILE A 17 1.56 9.49 6.42
N ARG A 18 2.75 9.93 6.85
CA ARG A 18 3.94 9.06 6.91
C ARG A 18 3.72 7.89 7.88
N LEU A 19 3.16 8.16 9.05
CA LEU A 19 2.86 7.10 10.02
C LEU A 19 1.75 6.17 9.53
N ALA A 20 0.68 6.73 8.94
CA ALA A 20 -0.42 5.96 8.39
C ALA A 20 0.00 5.02 7.24
N SER A 21 1.06 5.37 6.48
CA SER A 21 1.53 4.59 5.34
C SER A 21 2.24 3.28 5.71
N ILE A 22 2.67 3.09 6.97
CA ILE A 22 3.46 1.92 7.40
C ILE A 22 2.62 0.64 7.30
N GLY A 23 1.39 0.66 7.81
CA GLY A 23 0.50 -0.50 7.81
C GLY A 23 0.21 -1.04 6.40
N PRO A 24 -0.28 -0.20 5.46
CA PRO A 24 -0.48 -0.58 4.07
C PRO A 24 0.80 -1.06 3.39
N GLY A 25 1.95 -0.44 3.69
CA GLY A 25 3.25 -0.86 3.13
C GLY A 25 3.62 -2.29 3.50
N ILE A 26 3.48 -2.67 4.78
CA ILE A 26 3.77 -4.02 5.27
C ILE A 26 2.76 -5.03 4.72
N GLY A 27 1.46 -4.71 4.79
CA GLY A 27 0.40 -5.62 4.33
C GLY A 27 0.48 -5.92 2.84
N ARG A 28 0.65 -4.89 1.99
CA ARG A 28 0.78 -5.05 0.54
C ARG A 28 2.08 -5.73 0.15
N GLY A 29 3.19 -5.41 0.81
CA GLY A 29 4.48 -6.06 0.58
C GLY A 29 4.42 -7.57 0.86
N THR A 30 3.76 -7.96 1.94
CA THR A 30 3.56 -9.37 2.31
C THR A 30 2.68 -10.10 1.30
N ALA A 31 1.54 -9.50 0.92
CA ALA A 31 0.64 -10.06 -0.09
C ALA A 31 1.35 -10.22 -1.46
N ALA A 32 2.16 -9.25 -1.86
CA ALA A 32 2.98 -9.32 -3.07
C ALA A 32 4.02 -10.46 -3.01
N GLY A 33 4.72 -10.62 -1.89
CA GLY A 33 5.65 -11.73 -1.71
C GLY A 33 4.97 -13.10 -1.84
N GLN A 34 3.82 -13.27 -1.19
CA GLN A 34 3.03 -14.51 -1.26
C GLN A 34 2.48 -14.77 -2.67
N ALA A 35 2.06 -13.72 -3.38
CA ALA A 35 1.64 -13.85 -4.77
C ALA A 35 2.78 -14.30 -5.69
N VAL A 36 3.98 -13.74 -5.52
CA VAL A 36 5.17 -14.16 -6.30
C VAL A 36 5.53 -15.62 -6.00
N GLU A 37 5.53 -16.02 -4.72
CA GLU A 37 5.75 -17.41 -4.33
C GLU A 37 4.69 -18.36 -4.95
N GLY A 38 3.42 -17.94 -4.96
CA GLY A 38 2.34 -18.65 -5.61
C GLY A 38 2.51 -18.79 -7.14
N ILE A 39 3.00 -17.73 -7.81
CA ILE A 39 3.31 -17.75 -9.25
C ILE A 39 4.46 -18.72 -9.54
N VAL A 40 5.50 -18.75 -8.70
CA VAL A 40 6.62 -19.69 -8.88
C VAL A 40 6.16 -21.14 -8.71
N ARG A 41 5.27 -21.42 -7.74
CA ARG A 41 4.69 -22.76 -7.55
C ARG A 41 3.73 -23.16 -8.67
N GLN A 42 2.96 -22.20 -9.19
CA GLN A 42 1.93 -22.41 -10.21
C GLN A 42 2.01 -21.34 -11.30
N PRO A 43 2.97 -21.47 -12.23
CA PRO A 43 3.17 -20.46 -13.28
C PRO A 43 1.98 -20.35 -14.23
N GLN A 44 1.19 -21.41 -14.41
CA GLN A 44 -0.04 -21.42 -15.22
C GLN A 44 -1.14 -20.53 -14.62
N ALA A 45 -1.13 -20.30 -13.30
CA ALA A 45 -2.10 -19.48 -12.60
C ALA A 45 -1.67 -18.01 -12.48
N LYS A 46 -0.57 -17.61 -13.12
CA LYS A 46 0.05 -16.29 -12.96
C LYS A 46 -0.92 -15.12 -13.15
N GLU A 47 -1.67 -15.10 -14.24
CA GLU A 47 -2.62 -14.02 -14.53
C GLU A 47 -3.73 -13.94 -13.48
N LYS A 48 -4.22 -15.08 -13.00
CA LYS A 48 -5.24 -15.14 -11.94
C LYS A 48 -4.69 -14.62 -10.60
N ILE A 49 -3.46 -15.00 -10.23
CA ILE A 49 -2.82 -14.55 -8.99
C ILE A 49 -2.54 -13.04 -9.04
N GLN A 50 -2.01 -12.53 -10.16
CA GLN A 50 -1.77 -11.10 -10.35
C GLN A 50 -3.07 -10.30 -10.38
N GLY A 51 -4.11 -10.79 -11.07
CA GLY A 51 -5.43 -10.18 -11.10
C GLY A 51 -6.05 -10.06 -9.72
N THR A 52 -6.04 -11.14 -8.93
CA THR A 52 -6.54 -11.12 -7.54
C THR A 52 -5.72 -10.17 -6.66
N LEU A 53 -4.40 -10.14 -6.81
CA LEU A 53 -3.55 -9.21 -6.06
C LEU A 53 -3.87 -7.75 -6.40
N LEU A 54 -4.03 -7.41 -7.67
CA LEU A 54 -4.41 -6.05 -8.08
C LEU A 54 -5.80 -5.68 -7.55
N LEU A 55 -6.79 -6.55 -7.72
CA LEU A 55 -8.14 -6.33 -7.19
C LEU A 55 -8.13 -6.13 -5.67
N SER A 56 -7.37 -6.94 -4.93
CA SER A 56 -7.23 -6.79 -3.48
C SER A 56 -6.56 -5.47 -3.08
N ASN A 57 -5.61 -4.98 -3.87
CA ASN A 57 -4.97 -3.68 -3.63
C ASN A 57 -5.92 -2.48 -3.84
N PHE A 58 -6.88 -2.59 -4.77
CA PHE A 58 -7.86 -1.54 -5.07
C PHE A 58 -9.11 -1.59 -4.18
N ASN A 59 -9.52 -2.77 -3.70
CA ASN A 59 -10.74 -2.92 -2.88
C ASN A 59 -10.54 -2.57 -1.39
N ASN A 60 -9.29 -2.39 -0.95
CA ASN A 60 -8.90 -2.12 0.45
C ASN A 60 -8.50 -0.66 0.71
N LEU A 61 -9.02 0.29 -0.07
CA LEU A 61 -8.90 1.75 0.13
C LEU A 61 -10.30 2.37 0.18
#